data_AF-A0A9Q9EK46-F1
#
_entry.id   AF-A0A9Q9EK46-F1
#
_cell.length_a   1.000
_cell.length_b   1.000
_cell.length_c   1.000
_cell.angle_alpha   90.00
_cell.angle_beta   90.00
_cell.angle_gamma   90.00
#
_symmetry.space_group_name_H-M   'P 1'
#
loop_
_entity.id
_entity.type
_entity.pdbx_description
1 polymer ?
#
loop_
_entity_poly.entity_id
_entity_poly.type
_entity_poly.pdbx_seq_one_letter_code
_entity_poly.pdbx_strand_id
1 'polypeptide(L)'
;MLGAFRPSQPLSGGLLWKIPWRLSAPRKQRQRQRLRRVDNVVAVLDNALRRQNASLTQSHQPQTRETASTSETPSLSGSIGTATTEELSATGEGQRLLAKSKSISQVRHGKGPKQGDFVPSENPVGVPTPGPKLLRDVVRETGTTKLIERWKAEMPTEAEMLPRDKYSMFDKKVKGYRKGVHKLPKWTRVSQRLNPPGF
;
A
#
# COMPACT_ATOMS: atom_id res chain seq x y z
N MET A 1 30.59 -51.65 19.02
CA MET A 1 30.63 -51.52 20.49
C MET A 1 29.88 -50.26 20.90
N LEU A 2 28.79 -50.42 21.65
CA LEU A 2 27.99 -49.34 22.25
C LEU A 2 28.48 -49.17 23.71
N GLY A 3 29.36 -48.20 23.96
CA GLY A 3 29.80 -47.87 25.33
C GLY A 3 28.70 -47.18 26.14
N ALA A 4 28.79 -47.25 27.47
CA ALA A 4 27.78 -46.80 28.45
C ALA A 4 27.36 -45.31 28.37
N PHE A 5 27.97 -44.51 27.50
CA PHE A 5 27.61 -43.11 27.27
C PHE A 5 27.47 -42.85 25.78
N ARG A 6 26.25 -42.50 25.33
CA ARG A 6 26.03 -41.95 23.99
C ARG A 6 26.65 -40.55 23.97
N PRO A 7 27.69 -40.25 23.17
CA PRO A 7 28.17 -38.89 23.03
C PRO A 7 27.04 -38.04 22.44
N SER A 8 26.54 -37.07 23.19
CA SER A 8 25.64 -36.06 22.64
C SER A 8 26.39 -35.28 21.56
N GLN A 9 25.77 -35.03 20.40
CA GLN A 9 26.37 -34.17 19.40
C GLN A 9 26.74 -32.82 20.04
N PRO A 10 27.95 -32.28 19.80
CA PRO A 10 28.28 -30.94 20.29
C PRO A 10 27.25 -29.97 19.73
N LEU A 11 26.63 -29.18 20.60
CA LEU A 11 25.74 -28.11 20.19
C LEU A 11 26.54 -27.14 19.33
N SER A 12 26.36 -27.18 18.01
CA SER A 12 26.93 -26.24 17.03
C SER A 12 26.32 -24.83 17.15
N GLY A 13 26.17 -24.33 18.38
CA GLY A 13 25.62 -23.04 18.77
C GLY A 13 26.68 -22.12 19.38
N GLY A 14 27.93 -22.18 18.90
CA GLY A 14 29.04 -21.42 19.47
C GLY A 14 28.99 -19.90 19.22
N LEU A 15 28.22 -19.45 18.22
CA LEU A 15 28.09 -18.01 17.93
C LEU A 15 27.01 -17.36 18.79
N LEU A 16 27.43 -16.56 19.77
CA LEU A 16 26.53 -15.85 20.67
C LEU A 16 25.89 -14.62 20.01
N TRP A 17 24.67 -14.78 19.50
CA TRP A 17 23.83 -13.66 19.07
C TRP A 17 23.08 -13.05 20.27
N LYS A 18 23.70 -12.08 20.96
CA LYS A 18 23.14 -11.44 22.17
C LYS A 18 21.96 -10.52 21.85
N ILE A 19 20.80 -11.11 21.57
CA ILE A 19 19.53 -10.41 21.29
C ILE A 19 18.51 -10.79 22.38
N PRO A 20 18.13 -9.85 23.28
CA PRO A 20 17.22 -10.15 24.38
C PRO A 20 15.84 -10.58 23.86
N TRP A 21 15.12 -11.39 24.64
CA TRP A 21 13.77 -11.83 24.26
C TRP A 21 12.73 -10.71 24.32
N ARG A 22 12.98 -9.67 25.13
CA ARG A 22 12.10 -8.51 25.32
C ARG A 22 12.74 -7.19 24.88
N LEU A 23 11.88 -6.23 24.54
CA LEU A 23 12.23 -4.83 24.30
C LEU A 23 12.39 -4.07 25.63
N SER A 24 13.42 -3.23 25.73
CA SER A 24 13.55 -2.27 26.83
C SER A 24 12.59 -1.09 26.67
N ALA A 25 12.28 -0.40 27.77
CA ALA A 25 11.40 0.77 27.79
C ALA A 25 11.76 1.85 26.74
N PRO A 26 13.02 2.32 26.60
CA PRO A 26 13.35 3.32 25.58
C PRO A 26 13.16 2.79 24.15
N ARG A 27 13.38 1.49 23.92
CA ARG A 27 13.12 0.88 22.61
C ARG A 27 11.62 0.80 22.31
N LYS A 28 10.78 0.56 23.31
CA LYS A 28 9.31 0.63 23.20
C LYS A 28 8.85 2.05 22.88
N GLN A 29 9.40 3.07 23.54
CA GLN A 29 9.12 4.47 23.24
C GLN A 29 9.47 4.83 21.80
N ARG A 30 10.69 4.49 21.33
CA ARG A 30 11.10 4.71 19.94
C ARG A 30 10.22 3.95 18.94
N GLN A 31 9.73 2.77 19.30
CA GLN A 31 8.79 2.04 18.45
C GLN A 31 7.47 2.77 18.30
N ARG A 32 6.88 3.26 19.40
CA ARG A 32 5.65 4.07 19.36
C ARG A 32 5.84 5.34 18.53
N GLN A 33 6.97 6.03 18.70
CA GLN A 33 7.30 7.21 17.89
C GLN A 33 7.39 6.88 16.40
N ARG A 34 7.99 5.76 16.01
CA ARG A 34 8.04 5.33 14.59
C ARG A 34 6.65 5.03 14.04
N LEU A 35 5.81 4.34 14.79
CA LEU A 35 4.43 4.06 14.37
C LEU A 35 3.65 5.37 14.14
N ARG A 36 3.69 6.29 15.10
CA ARG A 36 3.08 7.64 14.98
C ARG A 36 3.65 8.44 13.82
N ARG A 37 4.96 8.35 13.57
CA ARG A 37 5.58 9.07 12.45
C ARG A 37 5.05 8.58 11.11
N VAL A 38 4.84 7.27 10.95
CA VAL A 38 4.20 6.71 9.75
C VAL A 38 2.76 7.20 9.63
N ASP A 39 2.01 7.24 10.74
CA ASP A 39 0.63 7.77 10.75
C ASP A 39 0.57 9.23 10.32
N ASN A 40 1.47 10.07 10.84
CA ASN A 40 1.57 11.47 10.47
C ASN A 40 1.89 11.65 8.97
N VAL A 41 2.77 10.83 8.41
CA VAL A 41 3.10 10.88 6.97
C VAL A 41 1.85 10.58 6.13
N VAL A 42 1.09 9.54 6.50
CA VAL A 42 -0.14 9.18 5.79
C VAL A 42 -1.19 10.30 5.90
N ALA A 43 -1.35 10.89 7.08
CA ALA A 43 -2.28 11.99 7.31
C ALA A 43 -1.91 13.25 6.49
N VAL A 44 -0.62 13.61 6.45
CA VAL A 44 -0.14 14.74 5.65
C VAL A 44 -0.38 14.51 4.16
N LEU A 45 -0.11 13.30 3.65
CA LEU A 45 -0.35 12.96 2.25
C LEU A 45 -1.85 13.00 1.91
N ASP A 46 -2.70 12.46 2.77
CA ASP A 46 -4.16 12.49 2.61
C ASP A 46 -4.68 13.95 2.52
N ASN A 47 -4.28 14.80 3.46
CA ASN A 47 -4.67 16.21 3.49
C ASN A 47 -4.15 16.98 2.26
N ALA A 48 -2.90 16.74 1.85
CA ALA A 48 -2.31 17.41 0.70
C ALA A 48 -3.03 17.06 -0.61
N LEU A 49 -3.35 15.78 -0.83
CA LEU A 49 -4.05 15.33 -2.02
C LEU A 49 -5.48 15.87 -2.09
N ARG A 50 -6.21 15.86 -0.96
CA ARG A 50 -7.55 16.44 -0.89
C ARG A 50 -7.55 17.92 -1.25
N ARG A 51 -6.57 18.68 -0.72
CA ARG A 51 -6.40 20.10 -1.04
C ARG A 51 -6.06 20.32 -2.51
N GLN A 52 -5.18 19.50 -3.07
CA GLN A 52 -4.82 19.57 -4.49
C GLN A 52 -6.05 19.37 -5.38
N ASN A 53 -6.89 18.38 -5.07
CA ASN A 53 -8.11 18.15 -5.84
C ASN A 53 -9.11 19.30 -5.69
N ALA A 54 -9.29 19.86 -4.50
CA ALA A 54 -10.14 21.04 -4.32
C ALA A 54 -9.65 22.24 -5.15
N SER A 55 -8.33 22.46 -5.23
CA SER A 55 -7.75 23.52 -6.06
C SER A 55 -7.94 23.29 -7.56
N LEU A 56 -7.87 22.03 -8.03
CA LEU A 56 -8.12 21.68 -9.43
C LEU A 56 -9.58 21.97 -9.81
N THR A 57 -10.54 21.61 -8.95
CA THR A 57 -11.98 21.86 -9.21
C THR A 57 -12.32 23.35 -9.27
N GLN A 58 -11.68 24.20 -8.46
CA GLN A 58 -11.91 25.65 -8.46
C GLN A 58 -11.44 26.34 -9.76
N SER A 59 -10.45 25.79 -10.45
CA SER A 59 -9.91 26.37 -11.70
C SER A 59 -10.82 26.19 -12.93
N HIS A 60 -11.90 25.40 -12.83
CA HIS A 60 -12.94 25.25 -13.84
C HIS A 60 -14.22 25.99 -13.41
N GLN A 61 -14.15 27.31 -13.23
CA GLN A 61 -15.36 28.13 -13.35
C GLN A 61 -15.58 28.43 -14.83
N PRO A 62 -16.70 28.01 -15.45
CA PRO A 62 -17.06 28.47 -16.78
C PRO A 62 -17.30 29.98 -16.67
N GLN A 63 -16.37 30.76 -17.20
CA GLN A 63 -16.67 32.15 -17.53
C GLN A 63 -17.81 32.09 -18.53
N THR A 64 -19.01 32.47 -18.10
CA THR A 64 -20.14 32.78 -18.97
C THR A 64 -19.67 33.92 -19.86
N ARG A 65 -19.09 33.56 -21.01
CA ARG A 65 -18.75 34.47 -22.08
C ARG A 65 -20.08 34.81 -22.75
N GLU A 66 -20.63 35.96 -22.37
CA GLU A 66 -21.80 36.52 -23.02
C GLU A 66 -21.52 36.70 -24.53
N THR A 67 -22.59 36.48 -25.28
CA THR A 67 -22.70 36.28 -26.73
C THR A 67 -22.12 37.40 -27.58
N ALA A 68 -21.31 37.04 -28.58
CA ALA A 68 -21.23 37.76 -29.85
C ALA A 68 -21.15 36.74 -30.99
N SER A 69 -22.24 36.66 -31.75
CA SER A 69 -22.43 35.85 -32.94
C SER A 69 -21.68 36.43 -34.13
N THR A 70 -20.78 35.64 -34.74
CA THR A 70 -20.53 35.75 -36.18
C THR A 70 -20.13 34.39 -36.75
N SER A 71 -20.73 34.12 -37.90
CA SER A 71 -20.77 32.90 -38.69
C SER A 71 -19.42 32.45 -39.29
N GLU A 72 -19.33 31.14 -39.50
CA GLU A 72 -18.86 30.43 -40.71
C GLU A 72 -17.89 29.27 -40.43
N THR A 73 -18.31 28.08 -40.82
CA THR A 73 -17.47 26.91 -41.06
C THR A 73 -16.76 27.04 -42.41
N PRO A 74 -15.57 26.43 -42.56
CA PRO A 74 -15.55 25.31 -43.48
C PRO A 74 -14.98 24.04 -42.84
N SER A 75 -15.68 22.95 -43.13
CA SER A 75 -15.37 21.57 -42.82
C SER A 75 -14.05 21.12 -43.45
N LEU A 76 -13.04 20.87 -42.62
CA LEU A 76 -11.93 19.97 -42.96
C LEU A 76 -12.33 18.56 -42.52
N SER A 77 -12.82 17.77 -43.48
CA SER A 77 -12.94 16.32 -43.37
C SER A 77 -11.54 15.70 -43.32
N GLY A 78 -10.90 15.75 -42.16
CA GLY A 78 -9.78 14.88 -41.83
C GLY A 78 -10.36 13.53 -41.41
N SER A 79 -10.22 12.53 -42.27
CA SER A 79 -10.58 11.14 -41.95
C SER A 79 -10.00 10.73 -40.60
N ILE A 80 -10.86 10.40 -39.64
CA ILE A 80 -10.46 9.69 -38.43
C ILE A 80 -10.18 8.26 -38.87
N GLY A 81 -9.02 8.03 -39.48
CA GLY A 81 -8.53 6.71 -39.82
C GLY A 81 -8.21 5.97 -38.53
N THR A 82 -9.05 5.01 -38.14
CA THR A 82 -8.63 3.96 -37.23
C THR A 82 -7.57 3.14 -37.95
N ALA A 83 -6.28 3.42 -37.71
CA ALA A 83 -5.19 2.64 -38.27
C ALA A 83 -5.42 1.16 -37.97
N THR A 84 -5.43 0.33 -39.01
CA THR A 84 -5.64 -1.12 -38.85
C THR A 84 -4.43 -1.73 -38.14
N THR A 85 -4.62 -2.86 -37.45
CA THR A 85 -3.52 -3.52 -36.72
C THR A 85 -2.35 -3.89 -37.62
N GLU A 86 -2.63 -4.14 -38.91
CA GLU A 86 -1.64 -4.44 -39.94
C GLU A 86 -0.80 -3.20 -40.29
N GLU A 87 -1.43 -2.04 -40.48
CA GLU A 87 -0.74 -0.76 -40.72
C GLU A 87 0.15 -0.35 -39.54
N LEU A 88 -0.29 -0.60 -38.31
CA LEU A 88 0.50 -0.37 -37.10
C LEU A 88 1.69 -1.33 -37.01
N SER A 89 1.59 -2.56 -37.53
CA SER A 89 2.71 -3.50 -37.51
C SER A 89 3.80 -3.17 -38.54
N ALA A 90 3.46 -2.41 -39.59
CA ALA A 90 4.38 -2.09 -40.68
C ALA A 90 5.36 -0.95 -40.35
N THR A 91 4.98 -0.03 -39.46
CA THR A 91 5.81 1.13 -39.09
C THR A 91 6.54 0.89 -37.77
N GLY A 92 7.82 1.29 -37.66
CA GLY A 92 8.60 1.13 -36.42
C GLY A 92 7.98 1.83 -35.19
N GLU A 93 7.34 2.99 -35.38
CA GLU A 93 6.55 3.66 -34.33
C GLU A 93 5.26 2.90 -34.00
N GLY A 94 4.58 2.34 -35.00
CA GLY A 94 3.38 1.52 -34.81
C GLY A 94 3.69 0.22 -34.06
N GLN A 95 4.82 -0.43 -34.34
CA GLN A 95 5.30 -1.58 -33.57
C GLN A 95 5.61 -1.22 -32.12
N ARG A 96 6.17 -0.03 -31.86
CA ARG A 96 6.37 0.49 -30.49
C ARG A 96 5.05 0.72 -29.77
N LEU A 97 4.04 1.27 -30.45
CA LEU A 97 2.69 1.47 -29.90
C LEU A 97 1.99 0.14 -29.61
N LEU A 98 2.10 -0.85 -30.51
CA LEU A 98 1.63 -2.23 -30.29
C LEU A 98 2.37 -2.89 -29.11
N ALA A 99 3.69 -2.71 -29.00
CA ALA A 99 4.50 -3.29 -27.92
C ALA A 99 4.19 -2.67 -26.53
N LYS A 100 3.65 -1.45 -26.49
CA LYS A 100 3.19 -0.79 -25.25
C LYS A 100 2.00 -1.51 -24.59
N SER A 101 1.35 -2.44 -25.30
CA SER A 101 0.29 -3.30 -24.77
C SER A 101 0.78 -4.43 -23.86
N LYS A 102 2.11 -4.61 -23.68
CA LYS A 102 2.62 -5.54 -22.66
C LYS A 102 2.05 -5.15 -21.29
N SER A 103 1.36 -6.11 -20.68
CA SER A 103 0.55 -5.87 -19.48
C SER A 103 1.35 -5.14 -18.40
N ILE A 104 0.85 -4.00 -17.94
CA ILE A 104 1.41 -3.22 -16.81
C ILE A 104 1.67 -4.11 -15.56
N SER A 105 0.96 -5.24 -15.46
CA SER A 105 1.11 -6.28 -14.44
C SER A 105 2.43 -7.07 -14.47
N GLN A 106 3.17 -7.06 -15.58
CA GLN A 106 4.44 -7.80 -15.72
C GLN A 106 5.68 -6.95 -15.36
N VAL A 107 5.55 -5.61 -15.30
CA VAL A 107 6.71 -4.71 -15.15
C VAL A 107 7.02 -4.33 -13.69
N ARG A 108 6.14 -4.65 -12.72
CA ARG A 108 6.31 -4.22 -11.33
C ARG A 108 6.21 -5.38 -10.33
N HIS A 109 7.35 -5.70 -9.69
CA HIS A 109 7.32 -6.40 -8.40
C HIS A 109 6.78 -5.43 -7.34
N GLY A 110 5.63 -5.77 -6.76
CA GLY A 110 4.80 -4.84 -5.97
C GLY A 110 3.49 -4.55 -6.69
N LYS A 111 2.60 -5.55 -6.73
CA LYS A 111 1.26 -5.37 -7.29
C LYS A 111 0.49 -4.44 -6.36
N GLY A 112 0.34 -3.19 -6.80
CA GLY A 112 -0.58 -2.24 -6.21
C GLY A 112 -2.03 -2.72 -6.30
N PRO A 113 -2.99 -1.91 -5.84
CA PRO A 113 -4.40 -2.29 -5.81
C PRO A 113 -4.87 -2.71 -7.20
N LYS A 114 -5.42 -3.92 -7.33
CA LYS A 114 -5.95 -4.45 -8.59
C LYS A 114 -7.22 -3.70 -8.97
N GLN A 115 -7.56 -3.75 -10.25
CA GLN A 115 -8.85 -3.28 -10.72
C GLN A 115 -9.94 -4.15 -10.11
N GLY A 116 -10.90 -3.54 -9.42
CA GLY A 116 -11.97 -4.24 -8.71
C GLY A 116 -11.69 -4.55 -7.23
N ASP A 117 -10.55 -4.13 -6.67
CA ASP A 117 -10.32 -4.26 -5.21
C ASP A 117 -11.37 -3.45 -4.43
N PHE A 118 -11.95 -4.09 -3.42
CA PHE A 118 -12.87 -3.48 -2.46
C PHE A 118 -12.12 -2.94 -1.25
N VAL A 119 -12.71 -1.94 -0.61
CA VAL A 119 -12.32 -1.56 0.74
C VAL A 119 -12.73 -2.69 1.69
N PRO A 120 -11.85 -3.19 2.57
CA PRO A 120 -12.22 -4.23 3.52
C PRO A 120 -13.38 -3.76 4.40
N SER A 121 -14.39 -4.61 4.57
CA SER A 121 -15.61 -4.30 5.33
C SER A 121 -15.34 -4.07 6.81
N GLU A 122 -14.31 -4.73 7.35
CA GLU A 122 -13.93 -4.65 8.76
C GLU A 122 -12.43 -4.47 8.88
N ASN A 123 -12.00 -3.54 9.73
CA ASN A 123 -10.64 -3.55 10.23
C ASN A 123 -10.45 -4.75 11.18
N PRO A 124 -9.29 -5.45 11.16
CA PRO A 124 -9.02 -6.56 12.08
C PRO A 124 -8.97 -6.15 13.57
N VAL A 125 -9.02 -4.84 13.85
CA VAL A 125 -9.08 -4.24 15.20
C VAL A 125 -10.51 -3.75 15.52
N GLY A 126 -11.51 -3.97 14.65
CA GLY A 126 -12.91 -3.62 14.88
C GLY A 126 -13.26 -2.13 14.64
N VAL A 127 -12.44 -1.40 13.89
CA VAL A 127 -12.69 0.02 13.56
C VAL A 127 -13.68 0.12 12.39
N PRO A 128 -14.69 1.03 12.45
CA PRO A 128 -15.67 1.19 11.39
C PRO A 128 -15.02 1.70 10.10
N THR A 129 -15.13 0.90 9.04
CA THR A 129 -14.65 1.20 7.69
C THR A 129 -15.84 1.62 6.82
N PRO A 130 -15.68 2.48 5.80
CA PRO A 130 -16.78 2.94 4.93
C PRO A 130 -17.35 1.82 4.01
N GLY A 131 -18.05 0.84 4.59
CA GLY A 131 -18.89 -0.16 3.91
C GLY A 131 -18.23 -0.96 2.76
N PRO A 132 -18.99 -1.82 2.05
CA PRO A 132 -18.52 -2.51 0.87
C PRO A 132 -18.52 -1.56 -0.35
N LYS A 133 -17.61 -0.59 -0.36
CA LYS A 133 -17.36 0.28 -1.52
C LYS A 133 -16.17 -0.21 -2.33
N LEU A 134 -16.22 -0.02 -3.64
CA LEU A 134 -15.04 -0.23 -4.49
C LEU A 134 -14.00 0.84 -4.17
N LEU A 135 -12.73 0.43 -4.09
CA LEU A 135 -11.62 1.34 -3.78
C LEU A 135 -11.49 2.47 -4.81
N ARG A 136 -11.87 2.23 -6.07
CA ARG A 136 -11.93 3.26 -7.12
C ARG A 136 -12.96 4.35 -6.84
N ASP A 137 -14.09 4.00 -6.25
CA ASP A 137 -15.21 4.92 -6.06
C ASP A 137 -14.93 5.78 -4.83
N VAL A 138 -14.41 5.18 -3.75
CA VAL A 138 -13.90 5.92 -2.58
C VAL A 138 -12.86 6.94 -2.99
N VAL A 139 -11.90 6.55 -3.84
CA VAL A 139 -10.85 7.47 -4.33
C VAL A 139 -11.42 8.61 -5.18
N ARG A 140 -12.47 8.36 -5.97
CA ARG A 140 -13.16 9.40 -6.75
C ARG A 140 -13.91 10.37 -5.83
N GLU A 141 -14.55 9.87 -4.79
CA GLU A 141 -15.25 10.67 -3.78
C GLU A 141 -14.28 11.53 -2.95
N THR A 142 -13.19 10.94 -2.44
CA THR A 142 -12.27 11.63 -1.54
C THR A 142 -11.22 12.46 -2.27
N GLY A 143 -10.92 12.10 -3.52
CA GLY A 143 -9.89 12.76 -4.29
C GLY A 143 -8.45 12.41 -3.87
N THR A 144 -8.22 11.19 -3.41
CA THR A 144 -6.91 10.75 -2.89
C THR A 144 -6.28 9.65 -3.76
N THR A 145 -5.43 8.79 -3.20
CA THR A 145 -4.88 7.62 -3.92
C THR A 145 -5.39 6.32 -3.32
N LYS A 146 -5.55 5.30 -4.18
CA LYS A 146 -5.99 3.94 -3.79
C LYS A 146 -5.14 3.33 -2.67
N LEU A 147 -3.83 3.59 -2.67
CA LEU A 147 -2.91 3.07 -1.67
C LEU A 147 -3.16 3.68 -0.28
N ILE A 148 -3.45 4.97 -0.21
CA ILE A 148 -3.72 5.66 1.06
C ILE A 148 -5.05 5.19 1.64
N GLU A 149 -6.11 5.14 0.83
CA GLU A 149 -7.42 4.68 1.33
C GLU A 149 -7.37 3.23 1.78
N ARG A 150 -6.69 2.37 1.01
CA ARG A 150 -6.45 0.98 1.42
C ARG A 150 -5.66 0.90 2.72
N TRP A 151 -4.59 1.69 2.85
CA TRP A 151 -3.79 1.73 4.08
C TRP A 151 -4.65 2.13 5.28
N LYS A 152 -5.47 3.19 5.16
CA LYS A 152 -6.37 3.65 6.23
C LYS A 152 -7.43 2.61 6.59
N ALA A 153 -7.85 1.80 5.62
CA ALA A 153 -8.86 0.76 5.81
C ALA A 153 -8.30 -0.56 6.37
N GLU A 154 -7.00 -0.85 6.19
CA GLU A 154 -6.37 -2.10 6.65
C GLU A 154 -5.48 -1.90 7.90
N MET A 155 -4.79 -0.76 8.01
CA MET A 155 -3.71 -0.56 8.97
C MET A 155 -4.17 0.33 10.15
N PRO A 156 -4.24 -0.20 11.39
CA PRO A 156 -4.66 0.57 12.56
C PRO A 156 -3.62 1.63 12.95
N THR A 157 -4.05 2.73 13.54
CA THR A 157 -3.14 3.78 14.05
C THR A 157 -2.42 3.33 15.34
N GLU A 158 -1.33 4.01 15.72
CA GLU A 158 -0.61 3.67 16.96
C GLU A 158 -1.51 3.73 18.20
N ALA A 159 -2.50 4.63 18.22
CA ALA A 159 -3.42 4.78 19.34
C ALA A 159 -4.39 3.59 19.43
N GLU A 160 -4.89 3.11 18.29
CA GLU A 160 -5.83 1.98 18.20
C GLU A 160 -5.16 0.62 18.48
N MET A 161 -3.86 0.49 18.21
CA MET A 161 -3.15 -0.76 18.39
C MET A 161 -3.08 -1.19 19.87
N LEU A 162 -3.31 -2.48 20.12
CA LEU A 162 -3.08 -3.10 21.43
C LEU A 162 -1.58 -3.05 21.78
N PRO A 163 -1.21 -2.84 23.05
CA PRO A 163 0.20 -2.90 23.47
C PRO A 163 0.91 -4.20 23.09
N ARG A 164 0.17 -5.32 23.04
CA ARG A 164 0.71 -6.62 22.62
C ARG A 164 1.19 -6.59 21.17
N ASP A 165 0.41 -6.01 20.25
CA ASP A 165 0.75 -5.98 18.82
C ASP A 165 1.77 -4.89 18.47
N LYS A 166 1.94 -3.86 19.32
CA LYS A 166 3.02 -2.87 19.16
C LYS A 166 4.42 -3.48 19.32
N TYR A 167 4.55 -4.49 20.18
CA TYR A 167 5.85 -5.01 20.62
C TYR A 167 6.08 -6.48 20.28
N SER A 168 5.04 -7.19 19.83
CA SER A 168 5.12 -8.59 19.43
C SER A 168 4.42 -8.82 18.09
N MET A 169 4.91 -9.81 17.37
CA MET A 169 4.38 -10.30 16.09
C MET A 169 4.06 -11.77 16.22
N PHE A 170 3.19 -12.27 15.35
CA PHE A 170 2.95 -13.70 15.20
C PHE A 170 4.19 -14.44 14.68
N ASP A 171 4.53 -15.57 15.30
CA ASP A 171 5.51 -16.54 14.78
C ASP A 171 4.98 -17.96 15.02
N LYS A 172 4.67 -18.67 13.92
CA LYS A 172 4.10 -20.03 13.98
C LYS A 172 4.98 -21.07 14.67
N LYS A 173 6.29 -20.82 14.76
CA LYS A 173 7.28 -21.79 15.28
C LYS A 173 7.57 -21.62 16.78
N VAL A 174 7.07 -20.56 17.40
CA VAL A 174 7.37 -20.24 18.80
C VAL A 174 6.19 -20.65 19.67
N LYS A 175 6.47 -21.25 20.84
CA LYS A 175 5.44 -21.57 21.84
C LYS A 175 4.68 -20.31 22.24
N GLY A 176 3.35 -20.34 22.19
CA GLY A 176 2.49 -19.18 22.43
C GLY A 176 2.39 -18.21 21.24
N TYR A 177 2.88 -18.61 20.06
CA TYR A 177 2.66 -17.95 18.77
C TYR A 177 3.04 -16.46 18.71
N ARG A 178 3.94 -16.03 19.59
CA ARG A 178 4.37 -14.63 19.69
C ARG A 178 5.87 -14.49 19.83
N LYS A 179 6.41 -13.51 19.11
CA LYS A 179 7.82 -13.14 19.10
C LYS A 179 7.97 -11.64 19.21
N GLY A 180 9.01 -11.16 19.89
CA GLY A 180 9.31 -9.73 19.93
C GLY A 180 9.56 -9.16 18.54
N VAL A 181 8.90 -8.05 18.19
CA VAL A 181 8.98 -7.42 16.87
C VAL A 181 10.42 -7.02 16.50
N HIS A 182 11.28 -6.79 17.49
CA HIS A 182 12.68 -6.46 17.28
C HIS A 182 13.57 -7.60 16.78
N LYS A 183 13.02 -8.81 16.70
CA LYS A 183 13.67 -9.95 16.06
C LYS A 183 13.33 -10.04 14.57
N LEU A 184 12.45 -9.18 14.05
CA LEU A 184 12.16 -9.08 12.62
C LEU A 184 13.35 -8.41 11.90
N PRO A 185 13.82 -8.95 10.77
CA PRO A 185 14.83 -8.28 9.95
C PRO A 185 14.36 -6.88 9.55
N LYS A 186 15.21 -5.88 9.79
CA LYS A 186 14.93 -4.47 9.47
C LYS A 186 13.61 -3.93 10.08
N TRP A 187 13.23 -4.43 11.26
CA TRP A 187 11.99 -4.04 11.97
C TRP A 187 11.80 -2.53 12.20
N THR A 188 12.87 -1.74 12.18
CA THR A 188 12.79 -0.28 12.33
C THR A 188 12.32 0.44 11.06
N ARG A 189 12.33 -0.24 9.90
CA ARG A 189 11.94 0.29 8.59
C ARG A 189 10.68 -0.39 8.05
N VAL A 190 10.44 -1.64 8.44
CA VAL A 190 9.26 -2.41 8.06
C VAL A 190 8.08 -2.07 8.96
N SER A 191 6.92 -1.80 8.38
CA SER A 191 5.66 -1.55 9.08
C SER A 191 4.88 -2.85 9.32
N GLN A 192 5.13 -3.51 10.44
CA GLN A 192 4.31 -4.64 10.91
C GLN A 192 3.28 -4.14 11.94
N ARG A 193 1.99 -4.23 11.61
CA ARG A 193 0.88 -3.83 12.52
C ARG A 193 -0.17 -4.91 12.73
N LEU A 194 -0.41 -5.72 11.70
CA LEU A 194 -1.42 -6.76 11.71
C LEU A 194 -0.84 -8.10 12.12
N ASN A 195 -1.60 -8.84 12.92
CA ASN A 195 -1.36 -10.22 13.28
C ASN A 195 -2.61 -11.05 12.91
N PRO A 196 -2.47 -12.35 12.59
CA PRO A 196 -3.62 -13.20 12.31
C PRO A 196 -4.58 -13.24 13.51
N PRO A 197 -5.90 -13.18 13.28
CA PRO A 197 -6.89 -13.20 14.35
C PRO A 197 -6.84 -14.53 15.13
N GLY A 198 -7.08 -14.46 16.44
CA GLY A 198 -7.06 -15.63 17.34
C GLY A 198 -5.68 -16.05 17.85
N PHE A 199 -4.60 -15.40 17.41
CA PHE A 199 -3.23 -15.67 17.88
C PHE A 199 -2.64 -14.50 18.66
#